data_AF-A0A0N4YUY6-F1
#
_entry.id   AF-A0A0N4YUY6-F1
#
_cell.length_a   1.000
_cell.length_b   1.000
_cell.length_c   1.000
_cell.angle_alpha   90.00
_cell.angle_beta   90.00
_cell.angle_gamma   90.00
#
_symmetry.space_group_name_H-M   'P 1'
#
loop_
_entity.id
_entity.type
_entity.pdbx_description
1 polymer ?
#
loop_
_entity_poly.entity_id
_entity_poly.type
_entity_poly.pdbx_seq_one_letter_code
_entity_poly.pdbx_strand_id
1 'polypeptide(L)'
;MSTNTIHGNSQFQKPASRRWTWESLRGLHHNEIDHVIVNRRFCLTDVAVVPKFFTGSDHRILRASFHLTRRQEKAMKLKKRGPRTLVNWDLFSSLASCWKDSAEDNIDVEYNRFIAHISDCAQEAESHKNTRKRLSHETLELIRQRGVARTEGDYLRTSELGKLCREVIKEDLKERRVAALVDAAEAGKSIRNARRGLVNYKTKMTALLRPDGTLTSSRRAMENVIHDFYSDLFDSHVHLP
;
A
#
# COMPACT_ATOMS: atom_id res chain seq x y z
N MET A 1 9.30 -22.94 8.66
CA MET A 1 8.14 -22.62 7.80
C MET A 1 8.41 -23.22 6.43
N SER A 2 7.61 -24.20 5.98
CA SER A 2 7.78 -24.79 4.65
C SER A 2 7.39 -23.76 3.59
N THR A 3 8.36 -23.27 2.83
CA THR A 3 8.10 -22.55 1.58
C THR A 3 7.61 -23.59 0.59
N ASN A 4 6.29 -23.67 0.39
CA ASN A 4 5.68 -24.55 -0.62
C ASN A 4 5.97 -24.03 -2.04
N THR A 5 7.24 -23.99 -2.40
CA THR A 5 7.78 -23.65 -3.71
C THR A 5 7.67 -24.88 -4.60
N ILE A 6 7.11 -24.71 -5.79
CA ILE A 6 6.79 -25.79 -6.70
C ILE A 6 7.41 -25.47 -8.05
N HIS A 7 8.13 -26.45 -8.58
CA HIS A 7 8.67 -26.39 -9.93
C HIS A 7 7.58 -26.75 -10.95
N GLY A 8 7.10 -25.74 -11.68
CA GLY A 8 6.00 -25.85 -12.61
C GLY A 8 6.29 -26.79 -13.79
N ASN A 9 7.52 -26.77 -14.31
CA ASN A 9 7.90 -27.65 -15.42
C ASN A 9 7.92 -29.14 -15.00
N SER A 10 8.30 -29.45 -13.76
CA SER A 10 8.17 -30.81 -13.22
C SER A 10 6.72 -31.21 -12.99
N GLN A 11 5.87 -30.28 -12.54
CA GLN A 11 4.44 -30.56 -12.33
C GLN A 11 3.69 -30.81 -13.64
N PHE A 12 4.01 -30.06 -14.70
CA PHE A 12 3.38 -30.14 -16.02
C PHE A 12 4.34 -30.69 -17.07
N GLN A 13 4.94 -31.84 -16.76
CA GLN A 13 6.00 -32.42 -17.59
C GLN A 13 5.52 -32.70 -19.02
N LYS A 14 6.18 -32.06 -20.00
CA LYS A 14 5.89 -32.24 -21.44
C LYS A 14 6.79 -33.32 -22.06
N PRO A 15 6.42 -33.90 -23.22
CA PRO A 15 7.30 -34.80 -23.96
C PRO A 15 8.64 -34.13 -24.30
N ALA A 16 9.73 -34.90 -24.37
CA ALA A 16 11.09 -34.39 -24.58
C ALA A 16 11.20 -33.42 -25.78
N SER A 17 10.55 -33.75 -26.90
CA SER A 17 10.51 -32.92 -28.11
C SER A 17 9.93 -31.51 -27.89
N ARG A 18 9.08 -31.34 -26.87
CA ARG A 18 8.43 -30.06 -26.55
C ARG A 18 8.94 -29.43 -25.25
N ARG A 19 9.84 -30.09 -24.53
CA ARG A 19 10.28 -29.71 -23.19
C ARG A 19 11.43 -28.70 -23.19
N TRP A 20 12.35 -28.84 -24.13
CA TRP A 20 13.53 -27.99 -24.21
C TRP A 20 13.17 -26.52 -24.47
N THR A 21 13.94 -25.63 -23.85
CA THR A 21 13.76 -24.18 -23.91
C THR A 21 14.93 -23.48 -24.58
N TRP A 22 16.05 -24.17 -24.77
CA TRP A 22 17.25 -23.65 -25.41
C TRP A 22 17.86 -24.65 -26.40
N GLU A 23 18.39 -24.12 -27.49
CA GLU A 23 19.10 -24.84 -28.55
C GLU A 23 20.53 -24.33 -28.71
N SER A 24 21.51 -25.23 -28.87
CA SER A 24 22.89 -24.82 -29.08
C SER A 24 23.12 -24.16 -30.44
N LEU A 25 24.20 -23.39 -30.60
CA LEU A 25 24.58 -22.63 -31.81
C LEU A 25 24.62 -23.44 -33.13
N ARG A 26 24.59 -24.78 -33.05
CA ARG A 26 24.55 -25.70 -34.22
C ARG A 26 23.35 -26.65 -34.21
N GLY A 27 22.39 -26.46 -33.31
CA GLY A 27 21.22 -27.34 -33.18
C GLY A 27 21.54 -28.77 -32.68
N LEU A 28 22.76 -28.99 -32.17
CA LEU A 28 23.22 -30.32 -31.75
C LEU A 28 22.64 -30.76 -30.41
N HIS A 29 22.29 -29.79 -29.56
CA HIS A 29 21.83 -30.05 -28.20
C HIS A 29 20.62 -29.18 -27.88
N HIS A 30 19.67 -29.79 -27.18
CA HIS A 30 18.46 -29.15 -26.68
C HIS A 30 18.39 -29.33 -25.17
N ASN A 31 18.38 -28.22 -24.43
CA ASN A 31 18.34 -28.24 -22.97
C ASN A 31 17.10 -27.50 -22.44
N GLU A 32 16.63 -27.91 -21.27
CA GLU A 32 15.63 -27.19 -20.49
C GLU A 32 16.37 -26.37 -19.43
N ILE A 33 16.50 -25.07 -19.66
CA ILE A 33 17.23 -24.15 -18.76
C ILE A 33 16.34 -23.01 -18.24
N ASP A 34 15.14 -22.85 -18.83
CA ASP A 34 14.16 -21.87 -18.40
C ASP A 34 13.07 -22.57 -17.59
N HIS A 35 12.79 -22.05 -16.39
CA HIS A 35 11.92 -22.71 -15.42
C HIS A 35 10.88 -21.76 -14.85
N VAL A 36 9.67 -22.28 -14.62
CA VAL A 36 8.61 -21.57 -13.90
C VAL A 36 8.54 -22.12 -12.48
N ILE A 37 8.72 -21.25 -11.50
CA ILE A 37 8.65 -21.59 -10.07
C ILE A 37 7.51 -20.81 -9.43
N VAL A 38 6.64 -21.49 -8.70
CA VAL A 38 5.46 -20.88 -8.07
C VAL A 38 5.34 -21.28 -6.61
N ASN A 39 4.82 -20.38 -5.76
CA ASN A 39 4.57 -20.67 -4.35
C ASN A 39 3.09 -20.97 -4.04
N ARG A 40 2.27 -21.19 -5.08
CA ARG A 40 0.82 -21.46 -4.98
C ARG A 40 0.39 -22.53 -5.97
N ARG A 41 0.42 -23.79 -5.50
CA ARG A 41 0.07 -24.98 -6.30
C ARG A 41 -1.23 -24.84 -7.08
N PHE A 42 -2.28 -24.39 -6.42
CA PHE A 42 -3.64 -24.39 -6.96
C PHE A 42 -3.92 -23.31 -8.00
N CYS A 43 -2.98 -22.39 -8.23
CA CYS A 43 -3.15 -21.31 -9.22
C CYS A 43 -2.55 -21.67 -10.58
N LEU A 44 -1.60 -22.59 -10.65
CA LEU A 44 -0.93 -22.97 -11.90
C LEU A 44 -1.70 -24.10 -12.58
N THR A 45 -2.12 -23.88 -13.83
CA THR A 45 -2.92 -24.86 -14.60
C THR A 45 -2.18 -25.53 -15.73
N ASP A 46 -1.13 -24.91 -16.25
CA ASP A 46 -0.27 -25.50 -17.27
C ASP A 46 1.09 -24.79 -17.33
N VAL A 47 2.14 -25.52 -17.65
CA VAL A 47 3.44 -24.96 -18.07
C VAL A 47 3.87 -25.70 -19.33
N ALA A 48 4.04 -24.97 -20.41
CA ALA A 48 4.38 -25.53 -21.70
C ALA A 48 5.21 -24.57 -22.53
N VAL A 49 6.17 -25.10 -23.28
CA VAL A 49 6.86 -24.30 -24.28
C VAL A 49 5.95 -24.11 -25.49
N VAL A 50 5.87 -22.87 -25.99
CA VAL A 50 5.02 -22.50 -27.13
C VAL A 50 5.53 -23.19 -28.39
N PRO A 51 4.69 -23.98 -29.09
CA PRO A 51 5.12 -24.69 -30.29
C PRO A 51 5.21 -23.74 -31.50
N LYS A 52 6.21 -23.95 -32.35
CA LYS A 52 6.34 -23.34 -33.69
C LYS A 52 6.31 -21.80 -33.69
N PHE A 53 6.84 -21.18 -32.64
CA PHE A 53 6.96 -19.73 -32.55
C PHE A 53 8.44 -19.34 -32.72
N PHE A 54 8.79 -18.81 -33.89
CA PHE A 54 10.15 -18.39 -34.20
C PHE A 54 10.37 -16.93 -33.80
N THR A 55 11.17 -16.71 -32.76
CA THR A 55 11.57 -15.38 -32.25
C THR A 55 12.87 -14.87 -32.87
N GLY A 56 13.57 -15.70 -33.66
CA GLY A 56 14.95 -15.43 -34.06
C GLY A 56 15.98 -15.61 -32.94
N SER A 57 15.57 -16.18 -31.79
CA SER A 57 16.45 -16.57 -30.69
C SER A 57 16.62 -18.08 -30.64
N ASP A 58 17.76 -18.49 -30.10
CA ASP A 58 18.09 -19.84 -29.63
C ASP A 58 17.24 -20.33 -28.45
N HIS A 59 16.43 -19.45 -27.84
CA HIS A 59 15.45 -19.79 -26.82
C HIS A 59 14.03 -19.92 -27.37
N ARG A 60 13.30 -20.93 -26.85
CA ARG A 60 11.86 -21.11 -27.04
C ARG A 60 11.07 -20.48 -25.91
N ILE A 61 9.95 -19.86 -26.26
CA ILE A 61 9.07 -19.22 -25.27
C ILE A 61 8.44 -20.26 -24.34
N LEU A 62 8.71 -20.14 -23.05
CA LEU A 62 8.02 -20.89 -21.99
C LEU A 62 6.76 -20.13 -21.54
N ARG A 63 5.61 -20.80 -21.55
CA ARG A 63 4.33 -20.22 -21.14
C ARG A 63 3.78 -20.93 -19.90
N ALA A 64 3.46 -20.14 -18.87
CA ALA A 64 2.69 -20.58 -17.72
C ALA A 64 1.26 -20.07 -17.81
N SER A 65 0.29 -20.95 -17.55
CA SER A 65 -1.13 -20.62 -17.46
C SER A 65 -1.57 -20.63 -16.01
N PHE A 66 -2.31 -19.58 -15.61
CA PHE A 66 -2.80 -19.43 -14.25
C PHE A 66 -4.32 -19.37 -14.22
N HIS A 67 -4.93 -20.08 -13.27
CA HIS A 67 -6.32 -19.89 -12.90
C HIS A 67 -6.40 -19.21 -11.53
N LEU A 68 -6.95 -18.00 -11.52
CA LEU A 68 -7.16 -17.21 -10.32
C LEU A 68 -8.66 -17.05 -10.12
N THR A 69 -9.17 -17.50 -8.97
CA THR A 69 -10.55 -17.19 -8.60
C THR A 69 -10.72 -15.69 -8.36
N ARG A 70 -11.92 -15.14 -8.57
CA ARG A 70 -12.24 -13.72 -8.29
C ARG A 70 -11.88 -13.31 -6.85
N ARG A 71 -11.98 -14.24 -5.89
CA ARG A 71 -11.57 -14.04 -4.49
C ARG A 71 -10.04 -13.95 -4.36
N GLN A 72 -9.29 -14.83 -5.01
CA GLN A 72 -7.82 -14.80 -5.02
C GLN A 72 -7.27 -13.57 -5.75
N GLU A 73 -7.86 -13.20 -6.89
CA GLU A 73 -7.49 -12.00 -7.64
C GLU A 73 -7.72 -10.72 -6.81
N LYS A 74 -8.89 -10.62 -6.15
CA LYS A 74 -9.17 -9.55 -5.18
C LYS A 74 -8.14 -9.56 -4.05
N ALA A 75 -7.85 -10.71 -3.46
CA ALA A 75 -6.85 -10.82 -2.39
C ALA A 75 -5.42 -10.47 -2.85
N MET A 76 -5.05 -10.71 -4.11
CA MET A 76 -3.77 -10.30 -4.68
C MET A 76 -3.71 -8.78 -4.92
N LYS A 77 -4.81 -8.17 -5.36
CA LYS A 77 -4.96 -6.71 -5.43
C LYS A 77 -5.00 -6.05 -4.04
N LEU A 78 -5.57 -6.75 -3.07
CA LEU A 78 -5.72 -6.34 -1.66
C LEU A 78 -4.56 -6.76 -0.78
N LYS A 79 -3.51 -7.43 -1.30
CA LYS A 79 -2.25 -7.50 -0.59
C LYS A 79 -1.85 -6.04 -0.40
N LYS A 80 -2.12 -5.53 0.81
CA LYS A 80 -1.61 -4.26 1.26
C LYS A 80 -0.14 -4.36 0.94
N ARG A 81 0.31 -3.59 -0.07
CA ARG A 81 1.70 -3.17 -0.07
C ARG A 81 1.93 -2.72 1.37
N GLY A 82 2.93 -3.30 2.03
CA GLY A 82 3.29 -2.86 3.37
C GLY A 82 3.49 -1.35 3.40
N PRO A 83 3.81 -0.76 4.56
CA PRO A 83 4.32 0.60 4.59
C PRO A 83 5.26 0.78 3.40
N ARG A 84 4.96 1.72 2.48
CA ARG A 84 5.86 1.99 1.37
C ARG A 84 7.08 2.63 2.01
N THR A 85 8.01 1.78 2.41
CA THR A 85 9.38 2.10 2.68
C THR A 85 9.90 3.00 1.58
N LEU A 86 10.33 4.20 1.94
CA LEU A 86 10.99 5.10 1.02
C LEU A 86 12.49 4.93 1.27
N VAL A 87 13.18 4.29 0.33
CA VAL A 87 14.64 4.18 0.38
C VAL A 87 15.23 5.50 -0.11
N ASN A 88 16.07 6.13 0.70
CA ASN A 88 16.89 7.23 0.26
C ASN A 88 18.05 6.67 -0.58
N TRP A 89 17.93 6.74 -1.91
CA TRP A 89 18.92 6.17 -2.83
C TRP A 89 20.28 6.86 -2.78
N ASP A 90 20.33 8.15 -2.48
CA ASP A 90 21.61 8.87 -2.38
C ASP A 90 22.39 8.40 -1.15
N LEU A 91 21.70 8.30 -0.01
CA LEU A 91 22.27 7.75 1.23
C LEU A 91 22.69 6.28 1.04
N PHE A 92 21.84 5.47 0.42
CA PHE A 92 22.18 4.08 0.10
C PHE A 92 23.45 3.99 -0.76
N SER A 93 23.54 4.82 -1.79
CA SER A 93 24.69 4.83 -2.71
C SER A 93 25.97 5.25 -2.00
N SER A 94 25.90 6.26 -1.12
CA SER A 94 27.03 6.66 -0.28
C SER A 94 27.47 5.54 0.67
N LEU A 95 26.54 4.87 1.35
CA LEU A 95 26.87 3.79 2.28
C LEU A 95 27.45 2.56 1.54
N ALA A 96 26.84 2.17 0.42
CA ALA A 96 27.31 1.05 -0.39
C ALA A 96 28.69 1.31 -1.02
N SER A 97 29.02 2.57 -1.32
CA SER A 97 30.34 2.95 -1.83
C SER A 97 31.47 2.80 -0.80
N CYS A 98 31.14 2.68 0.48
CA CYS A 98 32.10 2.43 1.56
C CYS A 98 32.49 0.95 1.70
N TRP A 99 31.97 0.07 0.84
CA TRP A 99 32.36 -1.33 0.81
C TRP A 99 33.87 -1.49 0.64
N LYS A 100 34.45 -2.40 1.43
CA LYS A 100 35.86 -2.78 1.34
C LYS A 100 35.94 -4.28 1.17
N ASP A 101 36.65 -4.70 0.14
CA ASP A 101 37.01 -6.10 -0.03
C ASP A 101 37.92 -6.55 1.11
N SER A 102 37.84 -7.83 1.45
CA SER A 102 38.81 -8.45 2.36
C SER A 102 39.61 -9.48 1.60
N ALA A 103 40.85 -9.66 2.01
CA ALA A 103 41.64 -10.83 1.64
C ALA A 103 41.19 -12.08 2.40
N GLU A 104 39.88 -12.38 2.42
CA GLU A 104 39.35 -13.59 3.07
C GLU A 104 39.32 -14.71 2.02
N ASP A 105 40.06 -15.80 2.27
CA ASP A 105 40.23 -16.88 1.27
C ASP A 105 38.95 -17.70 1.02
N ASN A 106 37.89 -17.46 1.82
CA ASN A 106 36.62 -18.17 1.71
C ASN A 106 35.54 -17.31 1.03
N ILE A 107 35.22 -17.68 -0.22
CA ILE A 107 34.21 -17.04 -1.07
C ILE A 107 32.83 -16.99 -0.40
N ASP A 108 32.43 -18.03 0.34
CA ASP A 108 31.12 -18.04 1.01
C ASP A 108 31.06 -17.02 2.15
N VAL A 109 32.18 -16.80 2.85
CA VAL A 109 32.27 -15.80 3.93
C VAL A 109 32.22 -14.40 3.36
N GLU A 110 32.95 -14.13 2.28
CA GLU A 110 32.93 -12.84 1.59
C GLU A 110 31.55 -12.52 0.99
N TYR A 111 30.90 -13.51 0.37
CA TYR A 111 29.53 -13.37 -0.17
C TYR A 111 28.53 -13.02 0.94
N ASN A 112 28.56 -13.74 2.05
CA ASN A 112 27.65 -13.46 3.17
C ASN A 112 27.91 -12.09 3.80
N ARG A 113 29.18 -11.64 3.87
CA ARG A 113 29.50 -10.27 4.32
C ARG A 113 28.95 -9.22 3.37
N PHE A 114 29.02 -9.47 2.06
CA PHE A 114 28.48 -8.55 1.06
C PHE A 114 26.96 -8.41 1.17
N ILE A 115 26.27 -9.54 1.35
CA ILE A 115 24.82 -9.56 1.59
C ILE A 115 24.47 -8.82 2.89
N ALA A 116 25.24 -9.02 3.97
CA ALA A 116 25.04 -8.31 5.23
C ALA A 116 25.20 -6.79 5.04
N HIS A 117 26.29 -6.35 4.39
CA HIS A 117 26.55 -4.93 4.15
C HIS A 117 25.46 -4.27 3.31
N ILE A 118 24.99 -4.91 2.23
CA ILE A 118 23.87 -4.39 1.44
C ILE A 118 22.61 -4.27 2.29
N SER A 119 22.36 -5.27 3.15
CA SER A 119 21.17 -5.28 4.01
C SER A 119 21.23 -4.14 5.04
N ASP A 120 22.39 -3.91 5.64
CA ASP A 120 22.62 -2.80 6.58
C ASP A 120 22.45 -1.45 5.90
N CYS A 121 23.03 -1.27 4.70
CA CYS A 121 22.86 -0.07 3.89
C CYS A 121 21.38 0.17 3.55
N ALA A 122 20.65 -0.88 3.19
CA ALA A 122 19.23 -0.81 2.87
C ALA A 122 18.39 -0.42 4.09
N GLN A 123 18.72 -0.97 5.26
CA GLN A 123 18.03 -0.69 6.52
C GLN A 123 18.29 0.75 6.99
N GLU A 124 19.51 1.26 6.83
CA GLU A 124 19.87 2.63 7.23
C GLU A 124 19.33 3.67 6.25
N ALA A 125 19.32 3.35 4.95
CA ALA A 125 18.63 4.16 3.94
C ALA A 125 17.10 4.06 4.03
N GLU A 126 16.57 3.18 4.87
CA GLU A 126 15.16 2.97 5.05
C GLU A 126 14.50 4.11 5.83
N SER A 127 13.78 4.97 5.12
CA SER A 127 12.92 5.95 5.80
C SER A 127 11.46 5.48 5.80
N HIS A 128 10.84 5.57 6.97
CA HIS A 128 9.39 5.46 7.06
C HIS A 128 8.78 6.63 6.32
N LYS A 129 7.74 6.38 5.52
CA LYS A 129 6.91 7.47 5.00
C LYS A 129 6.33 8.24 6.18
N ASN A 130 6.95 9.37 6.50
CA ASN A 130 6.34 10.39 7.33
C ASN A 130 5.14 10.91 6.54
N THR A 131 3.97 10.31 6.77
CA THR A 131 2.73 11.00 6.45
C THR A 131 2.73 12.24 7.33
N ARG A 132 3.10 13.39 6.77
CA ARG A 132 3.05 14.68 7.48
C ARG A 132 1.73 14.72 8.23
N LYS A 133 1.81 14.74 9.56
CA LYS A 133 0.63 14.69 10.42
C LYS A 133 -0.24 15.89 10.07
N ARG A 134 -1.56 15.69 10.10
CA ARG A 134 -2.51 16.74 9.73
C ARG A 134 -2.51 17.90 10.73
N LEU A 135 -2.22 17.59 11.98
CA LEU A 135 -2.19 18.50 13.11
C LEU A 135 -0.84 18.36 13.79
N SER A 136 -0.35 19.45 14.38
CA SER A 136 0.85 19.48 15.21
C SER A 136 0.64 18.68 16.50
N HIS A 137 1.73 18.38 17.19
CA HIS A 137 1.65 17.68 18.48
C HIS A 137 0.94 18.53 19.54
N GLU A 138 1.20 19.85 19.54
CA GLU A 138 0.57 20.81 20.43
C GLU A 138 -0.95 20.86 20.26
N THR A 139 -1.44 20.90 19.02
CA THR A 139 -2.89 20.85 18.73
C THR A 139 -3.54 19.56 19.23
N LEU A 140 -2.83 18.43 19.13
CA LEU A 140 -3.34 17.15 19.64
C LEU A 140 -3.43 17.15 21.16
N GLU A 141 -2.47 17.75 21.86
CA GLU A 141 -2.53 17.90 23.32
C GLU A 141 -3.65 18.84 23.75
N LEU A 142 -3.90 19.94 23.04
CA LEU A 142 -5.05 20.82 23.30
C LEU A 142 -6.40 20.07 23.14
N ILE A 143 -6.52 19.23 22.11
CA ILE A 143 -7.70 18.38 21.92
C ILE A 143 -7.85 17.39 23.08
N ARG A 144 -6.75 16.83 23.56
CA ARG A 144 -6.72 15.92 24.72
C ARG A 144 -7.17 16.62 25.99
N GLN A 145 -6.60 17.79 26.28
CA GLN A 145 -6.97 18.62 27.44
C GLN A 145 -8.45 19.00 27.43
N ARG A 146 -9.00 19.37 26.26
CA ARG A 146 -10.44 19.63 26.11
C ARG A 146 -11.27 18.39 26.42
N GLY A 147 -10.79 17.21 26.02
CA GLY A 147 -11.44 15.93 26.32
C GLY A 147 -11.52 15.66 27.83
N VAL A 148 -10.42 15.92 28.55
CA VAL A 148 -10.33 15.80 30.00
C VAL A 148 -11.28 16.77 30.72
N ALA A 149 -11.24 18.07 30.36
CA ALA A 149 -12.14 19.07 30.95
C ALA A 149 -13.62 18.71 30.76
N ARG A 150 -13.97 18.11 29.60
CA ARG A 150 -15.33 17.63 29.34
C ARG A 150 -15.72 16.45 30.22
N THR A 151 -14.81 15.52 30.50
CA THR A 151 -15.08 14.40 31.41
C THR A 151 -15.16 14.84 32.87
N GLU A 152 -14.45 15.91 33.25
CA GLU A 152 -14.51 16.52 34.58
C GLU A 152 -15.76 17.38 34.81
N GLY A 153 -16.53 17.67 33.75
CA GLY A 153 -17.73 18.50 33.84
C GLY A 153 -17.46 20.01 33.92
N ASP A 154 -16.24 20.46 33.64
CA ASP A 154 -15.86 21.87 33.62
C ASP A 154 -16.26 22.52 32.27
N TYR A 155 -17.48 23.03 32.23
CA TYR A 155 -18.07 23.62 31.01
C TYR A 155 -17.36 24.90 30.55
N LEU A 156 -16.89 25.73 31.47
CA LEU A 156 -16.22 26.99 31.13
C LEU A 156 -14.88 26.71 30.46
N ARG A 157 -14.05 25.88 31.09
CA ARG A 157 -12.76 25.45 30.55
C ARG A 157 -12.89 24.66 29.26
N THR A 158 -13.92 23.81 29.16
CA THR A 158 -14.24 23.09 27.91
C THR A 158 -14.55 24.05 26.76
N SER A 159 -15.31 25.13 27.03
CA SER A 159 -15.66 26.14 26.03
C SER A 159 -14.43 26.94 25.57
N GLU A 160 -13.58 27.37 26.50
CA GLU A 160 -12.34 28.08 26.23
C GLU A 160 -11.35 27.23 25.42
N LEU A 161 -11.08 26.00 25.87
CA LEU A 161 -10.26 25.05 25.12
C LEU A 161 -10.87 24.72 23.76
N GLY A 162 -12.21 24.71 23.66
CA GLY A 162 -12.94 24.56 22.41
C GLY A 162 -12.66 25.68 21.41
N LYS A 163 -12.61 26.94 21.87
CA LYS A 163 -12.24 28.10 21.05
C LYS A 163 -10.78 28.00 20.60
N LEU A 164 -9.88 27.73 21.54
CA LEU A 164 -8.45 27.63 21.25
C LEU A 164 -8.15 26.50 20.25
N CYS A 165 -8.72 25.31 20.45
CA CYS A 165 -8.60 24.20 19.50
C CYS A 165 -9.00 24.61 18.07
N ARG A 166 -10.08 25.39 17.89
CA ARG A 166 -10.53 25.80 16.55
C ARG A 166 -9.51 26.71 15.85
N GLU A 167 -8.94 27.67 16.58
CA GLU A 167 -7.93 28.57 16.02
C GLU A 167 -6.64 27.82 15.67
N VAL A 168 -6.11 27.01 16.59
CA VAL A 168 -4.85 26.28 16.33
C VAL A 168 -5.02 25.24 15.21
N ILE A 169 -6.15 24.53 15.14
CA ILE A 169 -6.45 23.62 14.01
C ILE A 169 -6.51 24.39 12.69
N LYS A 170 -7.05 25.61 12.67
CA LYS A 170 -7.16 26.42 11.45
C LYS A 170 -5.76 26.82 10.94
N GLU A 171 -4.87 27.25 11.85
CA GLU A 171 -3.50 27.61 11.49
C GLU A 171 -2.69 26.38 11.05
N ASP A 172 -2.73 25.26 11.78
CA ASP A 172 -2.09 23.99 11.36
C ASP A 172 -2.47 23.59 9.92
N LEU A 173 -3.77 23.71 9.59
CA LEU A 173 -4.26 23.38 8.26
C LEU A 173 -3.81 24.38 7.19
N LYS A 174 -3.62 25.65 7.55
CA LYS A 174 -3.12 26.70 6.66
C LYS A 174 -1.63 26.49 6.40
N GLU A 175 -0.83 26.28 7.43
CA GLU A 175 0.59 25.95 7.31
C GLU A 175 0.81 24.71 6.45
N ARG A 176 0.04 23.65 6.70
CA ARG A 176 0.10 22.44 5.88
C ARG A 176 -0.22 22.70 4.42
N ARG A 177 -1.20 23.57 4.12
CA ARG A 177 -1.52 23.94 2.74
C ARG A 177 -0.36 24.66 2.09
N VAL A 178 0.25 25.64 2.78
CA VAL A 178 1.41 26.38 2.28
C VAL A 178 2.56 25.43 2.01
N ALA A 179 2.94 24.60 3.00
CA ALA A 179 4.03 23.64 2.88
C ALA A 179 3.83 22.67 1.70
N ALA A 180 2.61 22.16 1.49
CA ALA A 180 2.33 21.25 0.38
C ALA A 180 2.38 21.93 -1.00
N LEU A 181 2.13 23.24 -1.09
CA LEU A 181 2.29 24.00 -2.34
C LEU A 181 3.76 24.32 -2.60
N VAL A 182 4.53 24.66 -1.56
CA VAL A 182 5.99 24.87 -1.63
C VAL A 182 6.69 23.60 -2.09
N ASP A 183 6.44 22.45 -1.44
CA ASP A 183 7.00 21.16 -1.85
C ASP A 183 6.70 20.84 -3.33
N ALA A 184 5.50 21.19 -3.80
CA ALA A 184 5.09 20.94 -5.17
C ALA A 184 5.86 21.83 -6.15
N ALA A 185 6.08 23.09 -5.79
CA ALA A 185 6.87 24.03 -6.58
C ALA A 185 8.34 23.58 -6.66
N GLU A 186 8.95 23.25 -5.52
CA GLU A 186 10.35 22.78 -5.44
C GLU A 186 10.57 21.48 -6.20
N ALA A 187 9.61 20.55 -6.14
CA ALA A 187 9.69 19.27 -6.84
C ALA A 187 9.28 19.35 -8.33
N GLY A 188 8.99 20.53 -8.89
CA GLY A 188 8.53 20.70 -10.27
C GLY A 188 7.18 20.03 -10.57
N LYS A 189 6.35 19.81 -9.54
CA LYS A 189 5.05 19.13 -9.64
C LYS A 189 3.93 20.13 -9.89
N SER A 190 2.82 19.64 -10.46
CA SER A 190 1.63 20.47 -10.69
C SER A 190 1.01 20.98 -9.38
N ILE A 191 1.15 22.29 -9.13
CA ILE A 191 0.52 23.02 -8.02
C ILE A 191 -1.01 22.81 -8.00
N ARG A 192 -1.64 22.78 -9.18
CA ARG A 192 -3.09 22.51 -9.32
C ARG A 192 -3.47 21.14 -8.74
N ASN A 193 -2.67 20.12 -9.02
CA ASN A 193 -2.93 18.77 -8.52
C ASN A 193 -2.63 18.66 -7.02
N ALA A 194 -1.57 19.33 -6.53
CA ALA A 194 -1.29 19.44 -5.10
C ALA A 194 -2.48 20.07 -4.34
N ARG A 195 -3.03 21.16 -4.87
CA ARG A 195 -4.23 21.81 -4.31
C ARG A 195 -5.44 20.88 -4.28
N ARG A 196 -5.67 20.09 -5.34
CA ARG A 196 -6.76 19.09 -5.38
C ARG A 196 -6.56 17.99 -4.34
N GLY A 197 -5.33 17.53 -4.13
CA GLY A 197 -5.01 16.51 -3.13
C GLY A 197 -5.18 16.98 -1.67
N LEU A 198 -5.12 18.29 -1.42
CA LEU A 198 -5.36 18.91 -0.10
C LEU A 198 -6.84 19.08 0.23
N VAL A 199 -7.74 18.96 -0.76
CA VAL A 199 -9.17 18.97 -0.49
C VAL A 199 -9.47 17.72 0.31
N ASN A 200 -9.82 17.91 1.59
CA ASN A 200 -10.35 16.84 2.41
C ASN A 200 -11.49 16.20 1.63
N TYR A 201 -11.32 14.95 1.20
CA TYR A 201 -12.47 14.13 0.86
C TYR A 201 -13.36 14.17 2.10
N LYS A 202 -14.45 14.95 2.06
CA LYS A 202 -15.57 14.70 2.96
C LYS A 202 -15.92 13.26 2.63
N THR A 203 -15.56 12.32 3.50
CA THR A 203 -15.98 10.94 3.39
C THR A 203 -17.49 11.01 3.25
N LYS A 204 -17.97 10.81 2.02
CA LYS A 204 -19.40 10.87 1.75
C LYS A 204 -19.99 9.69 2.51
N MET A 205 -20.96 9.95 3.37
CA MET A 205 -21.71 8.89 4.00
C MET A 205 -22.36 8.07 2.89
N THR A 206 -21.93 6.82 2.76
CA THR A 206 -22.32 5.96 1.64
C THR A 206 -23.63 5.23 1.89
N ALA A 207 -23.99 5.05 3.16
CA ALA A 207 -25.26 4.49 3.57
C ALA A 207 -25.61 4.88 5.03
N LEU A 208 -26.91 4.81 5.34
CA LEU A 208 -27.48 4.93 6.69
C LEU A 208 -28.30 3.70 7.04
N LEU A 209 -28.24 3.29 8.30
CA LEU A 209 -29.08 2.24 8.84
C LEU A 209 -30.41 2.85 9.31
N ARG A 210 -31.52 2.26 8.89
CA ARG A 210 -32.86 2.61 9.39
C ARG A 210 -33.14 1.91 10.73
N PRO A 211 -34.11 2.39 11.51
CA PRO A 211 -34.55 1.72 12.74
C PRO A 211 -34.99 0.26 12.53
N ASP A 212 -35.51 -0.06 11.34
CA ASP A 212 -35.89 -1.42 10.93
C ASP A 212 -34.70 -2.35 10.60
N GLY A 213 -33.46 -1.87 10.73
CA GLY A 213 -32.24 -2.60 10.43
C GLY A 213 -31.84 -2.63 8.94
N THR A 214 -32.58 -1.96 8.05
CA THR A 214 -32.24 -1.91 6.63
C THR A 214 -31.19 -0.84 6.31
N LEU A 215 -30.28 -1.16 5.39
CA LEU A 215 -29.22 -0.25 4.94
C LEU A 215 -29.65 0.53 3.70
N THR A 216 -29.61 1.86 3.78
CA THR A 216 -30.03 2.76 2.72
C THR A 216 -28.86 3.55 2.16
N SER A 217 -28.57 3.40 0.87
CA SER A 217 -27.42 4.05 0.20
C SER A 217 -27.81 5.18 -0.78
N SER A 218 -29.09 5.29 -1.12
CA SER A 218 -29.60 6.38 -1.98
C SER A 218 -29.59 7.69 -1.23
N ARG A 219 -29.14 8.77 -1.88
CA ARG A 219 -29.08 10.11 -1.28
C ARG A 219 -30.42 10.59 -0.73
N ARG A 220 -31.47 10.53 -1.54
CA ARG A 220 -32.83 10.95 -1.14
C ARG A 220 -33.34 10.10 0.03
N ALA A 221 -33.06 8.80 0.00
CA ALA A 221 -33.49 7.91 1.06
C ALA A 221 -32.74 8.15 2.38
N MET A 222 -31.44 8.47 2.31
CA MET A 222 -30.65 8.91 3.46
C MET A 222 -31.13 10.26 4.01
N GLU A 223 -31.47 11.22 3.13
CA GLU A 223 -32.04 12.51 3.53
C GLU A 223 -33.37 12.32 4.29
N ASN A 224 -34.24 11.40 3.85
CA ASN A 224 -35.46 11.06 4.57
C ASN A 224 -35.17 10.43 5.94
N VAL A 225 -34.22 9.48 6.04
CA VAL A 225 -33.87 8.87 7.34
C VAL A 225 -33.36 9.91 8.34
N ILE A 226 -32.57 10.88 7.86
CA ILE A 226 -32.10 12.00 8.69
C ILE A 226 -33.27 12.89 9.09
N HIS A 227 -34.17 13.20 8.16
CA HIS A 227 -35.36 14.00 8.43
C HIS A 227 -36.22 13.36 9.51
N ASP A 228 -36.60 12.10 9.34
CA ASP A 228 -37.45 11.35 10.28
C ASP A 228 -36.82 11.33 11.67
N PHE A 229 -35.51 11.04 11.76
CA PHE A 229 -34.78 11.04 13.03
C PHE A 229 -34.84 12.39 13.75
N TYR A 230 -34.61 13.50 13.04
CA TYR A 230 -34.63 14.83 13.67
C TYR A 230 -36.04 15.32 13.94
N SER A 231 -37.03 14.96 13.12
CA SER A 231 -38.43 15.20 13.40
C SER A 231 -38.83 14.56 14.72
N ASP A 232 -38.54 13.27 14.92
CA ASP A 232 -38.85 12.56 16.17
C ASP A 232 -38.09 13.15 17.37
N LEU A 233 -36.79 13.47 17.19
CA LEU A 233 -35.95 13.99 18.28
C LEU A 233 -36.43 15.35 18.81
N PHE A 234 -36.99 16.18 17.93
CA PHE A 234 -37.48 17.52 18.28
C PHE A 234 -39.01 17.57 18.38
N ASP A 235 -39.70 16.45 18.29
CA ASP A 235 -41.14 16.42 18.45
C ASP A 235 -41.51 16.69 19.92
N SER A 236 -42.53 17.52 20.13
CA SER A 236 -42.95 17.91 21.47
C SER A 236 -44.00 16.94 21.98
N HIS A 237 -43.61 16.08 22.93
CA HIS A 237 -44.55 15.18 23.62
C HIS A 237 -45.34 15.86 24.76
N VAL A 238 -45.23 17.20 24.89
CA VAL A 238 -46.02 17.96 25.87
C VAL A 238 -47.38 18.31 25.25
N HIS A 239 -48.44 17.67 25.73
CA HIS A 239 -49.79 18.13 25.48
C HIS A 239 -50.05 19.37 26.34
N LEU A 240 -50.15 20.52 25.67
CA LEU A 240 -50.61 21.74 26.32
C LEU A 240 -52.14 21.63 26.58
N PRO A 241 -52.62 21.99 27.78
CA PRO A 241 -54.04 22.00 28.10
C PRO A 241 -54.84 23.05 27.33
#